data_AF-A0A2K8M197-F1
#
_entry.id   AF-A0A2K8M197-F1
#
_cell.length_a   1.000
_cell.length_b   1.000
_cell.length_c   1.000
_cell.angle_alpha   90.00
_cell.angle_beta   90.00
_cell.angle_gamma   90.00
#
_symmetry.space_group_name_H-M   'P 1'
#
loop_
_entity.id
_entity.type
_entity.pdbx_description
1 polymer ?
#
loop_
_entity_poly.entity_id
_entity_poly.type
_entity_poly.pdbx_seq_one_letter_code
_entity_poly.pdbx_strand_id
1 'polypeptide(L)'
;MDHPFSALERRNSLLRDSGLVVVAESYFDGPAPMAAWRPVISGNAVPTVRVPYESGPDEYVPEVDRCWESVAEKLGVFGPGGDFLLSVGIDGMGALPWAHVRRGRNLSLARHLADNPGDPEFVTMSVDGRVVCGVTSEEYDVWIVEASLA
;
A
#
# COMPACT_ATOMS: atom_id res chain seq x y z
N MET A 1 -4.02 14.05 -28.64
CA MET A 1 -3.65 15.15 -27.72
C MET A 1 -4.20 14.72 -26.38
N ASP A 2 -3.48 13.81 -25.74
CA ASP A 2 -3.93 13.19 -24.49
C ASP A 2 -3.74 14.20 -23.38
N HIS A 3 -4.82 14.59 -22.72
CA HIS A 3 -4.69 15.19 -21.40
C HIS A 3 -4.27 14.05 -20.47
N PRO A 4 -3.01 13.99 -20.00
CA PRO A 4 -2.65 12.98 -19.01
C PRO A 4 -3.54 13.25 -17.79
N PHE A 5 -4.24 12.23 -17.33
CA PHE A 5 -4.90 12.26 -16.02
C PHE A 5 -3.90 12.83 -15.00
N SER A 6 -4.36 13.73 -14.14
CA SER A 6 -3.55 14.18 -13.02
C SER A 6 -3.08 12.94 -12.21
N ALA A 7 -1.92 13.03 -11.55
CA ALA A 7 -1.41 11.93 -10.74
C ALA A 7 -2.45 11.44 -9.70
N LEU A 8 -3.30 12.35 -9.21
CA LEU A 8 -4.42 12.07 -8.33
C LEU A 8 -5.51 11.20 -8.99
N GLU A 9 -5.95 11.55 -10.20
CA GLU A 9 -6.94 10.77 -10.95
C GLU A 9 -6.41 9.38 -11.29
N ARG A 10 -5.13 9.30 -11.71
CA ARG A 10 -4.46 8.03 -11.99
C ARG A 10 -4.40 7.16 -10.74
N ARG A 11 -3.97 7.71 -9.59
CA ARG A 11 -4.00 7.01 -8.29
C ARG A 11 -5.41 6.50 -7.96
N ASN A 12 -6.42 7.36 -8.06
CA ASN A 12 -7.80 7.00 -7.73
C ASN A 12 -8.35 5.90 -8.67
N SER A 13 -7.90 5.84 -9.93
CA SER A 13 -8.23 4.72 -10.83
C SER A 13 -7.62 3.42 -10.33
N LEU A 14 -6.30 3.40 -10.06
CA LEU A 14 -5.61 2.20 -9.58
C LEU A 14 -6.21 1.66 -8.27
N LEU A 15 -6.59 2.55 -7.35
CA LEU A 15 -7.26 2.16 -6.11
C LEU A 15 -8.58 1.44 -6.38
N ARG A 16 -9.40 1.93 -7.31
CA ARG A 16 -10.67 1.27 -7.65
C ARG A 16 -10.44 -0.07 -8.34
N ASP A 17 -9.47 -0.14 -9.25
CA ASP A 17 -9.12 -1.37 -9.97
C ASP A 17 -8.58 -2.44 -9.01
N SER A 18 -7.88 -2.03 -7.94
CA SER A 18 -7.43 -2.91 -6.86
C SER A 18 -8.55 -3.43 -5.93
N GLY A 19 -9.79 -3.02 -6.15
CA GLY A 19 -10.94 -3.39 -5.33
C GLY A 19 -11.13 -2.53 -4.07
N LEU A 20 -10.42 -1.40 -3.95
CA LEU A 20 -10.61 -0.46 -2.84
C LEU A 20 -11.72 0.55 -3.15
N VAL A 21 -12.40 0.99 -2.09
CA VAL A 21 -13.38 2.07 -2.16
C VAL A 21 -12.73 3.34 -1.62
N VAL A 22 -12.60 4.37 -2.46
CA VAL A 22 -12.14 5.69 -2.02
C VAL A 22 -13.25 6.38 -1.22
N VAL A 23 -13.02 6.60 0.08
CA VAL A 23 -14.04 7.11 1.02
C VAL A 23 -14.16 8.63 0.92
N ALA A 24 -13.04 9.33 0.84
CA ALA A 24 -12.94 10.77 0.58
C ALA A 24 -11.50 11.14 0.20
N GLU A 25 -11.32 12.28 -0.46
CA GLU A 25 -10.04 12.97 -0.50
C GLU A 25 -9.88 13.73 0.83
N SER A 26 -9.51 13.02 1.90
CA SER A 26 -9.48 13.61 3.23
C SER A 26 -8.12 14.24 3.53
N TYR A 27 -8.17 15.43 4.10
CA TYR A 27 -7.09 15.96 4.93
C TYR A 27 -6.92 15.05 6.15
N PHE A 28 -5.72 14.54 6.36
CA PHE A 28 -5.35 13.76 7.55
C PHE A 28 -4.39 14.60 8.39
N ASP A 29 -4.77 14.87 9.64
CA ASP A 29 -3.98 15.63 10.61
C ASP A 29 -3.10 14.67 11.43
N GLY A 30 -2.05 14.15 10.79
CA GLY A 30 -1.12 13.19 11.39
C GLY A 30 0.12 12.97 10.52
N PRO A 31 0.86 11.85 10.69
CA PRO A 31 2.06 11.58 9.91
C PRO A 31 1.83 11.68 8.41
N ALA A 32 2.67 12.46 7.71
CA ALA A 32 2.64 12.53 6.26
C ALA A 32 3.04 11.18 5.63
N PRO A 33 2.65 10.87 4.38
CA PRO A 33 3.03 9.63 3.71
C PRO A 33 4.50 9.25 3.83
N MET A 34 5.40 10.20 3.58
CA MET A 34 6.84 9.95 3.67
C MET A 34 7.32 9.59 5.09
N ALA A 35 6.64 10.04 6.14
CA ALA A 35 6.96 9.64 7.50
C ALA A 35 6.62 8.16 7.75
N ALA A 36 5.53 7.65 7.14
CA ALA A 36 5.17 6.24 7.19
C ALA A 36 6.04 5.36 6.27
N TRP A 37 6.50 5.88 5.14
CA TRP A 37 7.45 5.18 4.26
C TRP A 37 8.80 4.95 4.92
N ARG A 38 9.35 5.93 5.66
CA ARG A 38 10.69 5.85 6.27
C ARG A 38 11.03 4.55 6.99
N PRO A 39 10.21 4.02 7.92
CA PRO A 39 10.53 2.75 8.57
C PRO A 39 10.45 1.54 7.63
N VAL A 40 9.67 1.62 6.55
CA VAL A 40 9.46 0.55 5.56
C VAL A 40 10.64 0.46 4.58
N ILE A 41 11.11 1.60 4.05
CA ILE A 41 12.21 1.67 3.06
C ILE A 41 13.58 1.98 3.70
N SER A 42 13.68 1.84 5.02
CA SER A 42 14.94 1.99 5.75
C SER A 42 15.91 0.88 5.33
N GLY A 43 17.21 1.19 5.20
CA GLY A 43 18.23 0.16 5.02
C GLY A 43 18.35 -0.84 6.18
N ASN A 44 17.70 -0.56 7.32
CA ASN A 44 17.57 -1.47 8.45
C ASN A 44 16.15 -2.07 8.58
N ALA A 45 15.28 -1.90 7.59
CA ALA A 45 13.96 -2.51 7.59
C ALA A 45 14.11 -4.03 7.63
N VAL A 46 13.25 -4.68 8.42
CA VAL A 46 13.21 -6.14 8.54
C VAL A 46 11.82 -6.58 8.10
N PRO A 47 11.71 -7.50 7.13
CA PRO A 47 10.42 -7.97 6.67
C PRO A 47 9.78 -8.84 7.74
N THR A 48 8.52 -8.55 8.03
CA THR A 48 7.63 -9.44 8.79
C THR A 48 7.33 -10.69 7.98
N VAL A 49 7.14 -10.52 6.67
CA VAL A 49 6.94 -11.61 5.71
C VAL A 49 7.73 -11.33 4.44
N ARG A 50 8.31 -12.39 3.87
CA ARG A 50 8.93 -12.39 2.55
C ARG A 50 8.12 -13.27 1.62
N VAL A 51 7.77 -12.76 0.45
CA VAL A 51 7.10 -13.52 -0.60
C VAL A 51 8.06 -13.65 -1.78
N PRO A 52 8.66 -14.83 -2.02
CA PRO A 52 9.64 -15.03 -3.08
C PRO A 52 9.03 -14.90 -4.48
N TYR A 53 9.79 -14.36 -5.44
CA TYR A 53 9.37 -14.32 -6.85
C TYR A 53 9.45 -15.68 -7.57
N GLU A 54 10.08 -16.69 -6.97
CA GLU A 54 10.38 -17.99 -7.60
C GLU A 54 9.14 -18.68 -8.19
N SER A 55 7.97 -18.49 -7.56
CA SER A 55 6.68 -19.04 -7.99
C SER A 55 6.07 -18.36 -9.22
N GLY A 56 6.62 -17.22 -9.66
CA GLY A 56 6.10 -16.42 -10.76
C GLY A 56 4.86 -15.56 -10.39
N PRO A 57 4.53 -14.57 -11.23
CA PRO A 57 3.59 -13.49 -10.88
C PRO A 57 2.16 -13.96 -10.63
N ASP A 58 1.70 -15.02 -11.29
CA ASP A 58 0.35 -15.56 -11.08
C ASP A 58 0.17 -16.19 -9.68
N GLU A 59 1.27 -16.59 -9.05
CA GLU A 59 1.27 -17.21 -7.72
C GLU A 59 1.66 -16.23 -6.61
N TYR A 60 2.75 -15.47 -6.80
CA TYR A 60 3.24 -14.60 -5.72
C TYR A 60 2.38 -13.34 -5.55
N VAL A 61 1.81 -12.76 -6.62
CA VAL A 61 1.02 -11.51 -6.50
C VAL A 61 -0.19 -11.71 -5.58
N PRO A 62 -1.01 -12.78 -5.74
CA PRO A 62 -2.08 -13.07 -4.77
C PRO A 62 -1.58 -13.44 -3.37
N GLU A 63 -0.39 -14.02 -3.23
CA GLU A 63 0.22 -14.29 -1.92
C GLU A 63 0.58 -12.99 -1.20
N VAL A 64 1.15 -12.00 -1.90
CA VAL A 64 1.46 -10.67 -1.33
C VAL A 64 0.20 -10.03 -0.76
N ASP A 65 -0.91 -10.03 -1.51
CA ASP A 65 -2.17 -9.46 -1.03
C ASP A 65 -2.68 -10.16 0.24
N ARG A 66 -2.60 -11.50 0.29
CA ARG A 66 -2.99 -12.29 1.47
C ARG A 66 -2.08 -12.04 2.67
N CYS A 67 -0.77 -11.99 2.46
CA CYS A 67 0.20 -11.71 3.51
C CYS A 67 0.02 -10.30 4.06
N TRP A 68 -0.10 -9.30 3.19
CA TRP A 68 -0.36 -7.92 3.57
C TRP A 68 -1.65 -7.82 4.40
N GLU A 69 -2.76 -8.40 3.93
CA GLU A 69 -4.04 -8.29 4.64
C GLU A 69 -3.95 -8.95 6.03
N SER A 70 -3.30 -10.11 6.14
CA SER A 70 -3.09 -10.82 7.41
C SER A 70 -2.23 -10.02 8.39
N VAL A 71 -1.15 -9.40 7.93
CA VAL A 71 -0.28 -8.55 8.76
C VAL A 71 -1.01 -7.27 9.17
N ALA A 72 -1.65 -6.59 8.22
CA ALA A 72 -2.40 -5.36 8.45
C ALA A 72 -3.56 -5.56 9.43
N GLU A 73 -4.26 -6.69 9.36
CA GLU A 73 -5.32 -7.05 10.31
C GLU A 73 -4.78 -7.29 11.72
N LYS A 74 -3.70 -8.07 11.87
CA LYS A 74 -3.07 -8.34 13.17
C LYS A 74 -2.51 -7.08 13.81
N LEU A 75 -1.95 -6.18 13.00
CA LEU A 75 -1.37 -4.92 13.45
C LEU A 75 -2.44 -3.88 13.82
N GLY A 76 -3.68 -4.04 13.33
CA GLY A 76 -4.77 -3.10 13.58
C GLY A 76 -4.77 -1.90 12.62
N VAL A 77 -4.30 -2.08 11.39
CA VAL A 77 -4.34 -1.03 10.35
C VAL A 77 -5.79 -0.67 9.98
N PHE A 78 -6.68 -1.65 9.96
CA PHE A 78 -8.07 -1.43 9.57
C PHE A 78 -8.91 -0.90 10.73
N GLY A 79 -9.53 0.27 10.53
CA GLY A 79 -10.54 0.81 11.44
C GLY A 79 -11.81 -0.06 11.51
N PRO A 80 -12.77 0.27 12.41
CA PRO A 80 -13.99 -0.52 12.59
C PRO A 80 -14.82 -0.70 11.32
N GLY A 81 -14.76 0.24 10.39
CA GLY A 81 -15.42 0.19 9.09
C GLY A 81 -14.58 -0.45 7.98
N GLY A 82 -13.39 -0.98 8.30
CA GLY A 82 -12.40 -1.45 7.33
C GLY A 82 -11.66 -0.32 6.60
N ASP A 83 -11.76 0.90 7.11
CA ASP A 83 -11.10 2.10 6.61
C ASP A 83 -9.64 2.23 7.06
N PHE A 84 -8.81 2.81 6.21
CA PHE A 84 -7.39 3.04 6.44
C PHE A 84 -6.83 4.08 5.45
N LEU A 85 -5.59 4.50 5.68
CA LEU A 85 -4.86 5.42 4.82
C LEU A 85 -3.90 4.65 3.92
N LEU A 86 -3.77 5.07 2.66
CA LEU A 86 -2.90 4.41 1.69
C LEU A 86 -2.10 5.44 0.88
N SER A 87 -0.81 5.16 0.73
CA SER A 87 0.13 5.87 -0.14
C SER A 87 0.76 4.87 -1.12
N VAL A 88 0.94 5.28 -2.37
CA VAL A 88 1.46 4.44 -3.45
C VAL A 88 2.87 4.91 -3.81
N GLY A 89 3.80 3.96 -3.99
CA GLY A 89 5.22 4.21 -4.31
C GLY A 89 5.50 4.52 -5.78
N ILE A 90 4.49 4.42 -6.65
CA ILE A 90 4.54 4.66 -8.09
C ILE A 90 5.11 6.04 -8.44
N ASP A 91 5.95 6.10 -9.48
CA ASP A 91 6.57 7.35 -9.93
C ASP A 91 5.53 8.45 -10.21
N GLY A 92 5.81 9.66 -9.72
CA GLY A 92 4.91 10.80 -9.74
C GLY A 92 3.75 10.75 -8.72
N MET A 93 3.59 9.69 -7.93
CA MET A 93 2.54 9.56 -6.90
C MET A 93 3.06 9.68 -5.45
N GLY A 94 4.35 9.49 -5.21
CA GLY A 94 4.93 9.53 -3.85
C GLY A 94 4.77 10.86 -3.09
N ALA A 95 4.50 11.96 -3.80
CA ALA A 95 4.23 13.28 -3.21
C ALA A 95 2.73 13.56 -2.96
N LEU A 96 1.83 12.66 -3.37
CA LEU A 96 0.40 12.82 -3.16
C LEU A 96 0.05 12.68 -1.67
N PRO A 97 -0.99 13.38 -1.19
CA PRO A 97 -1.52 13.15 0.15
C PRO A 97 -2.06 11.73 0.27
N TRP A 98 -2.32 11.29 1.51
CA TRP A 98 -2.98 10.01 1.77
C TRP A 98 -4.26 9.84 0.95
N ALA A 99 -4.49 8.62 0.47
CA ALA A 99 -5.80 8.19 0.04
C ALA A 99 -6.52 7.57 1.25
N HIS A 100 -7.68 8.09 1.62
CA HIS A 100 -8.53 7.43 2.60
C HIS A 100 -9.43 6.43 1.88
N VAL A 101 -9.19 5.16 2.15
CA VAL A 101 -9.82 4.04 1.48
C VAL A 101 -10.48 3.12 2.47
N ARG A 102 -11.36 2.26 1.95
CA ARG A 102 -11.95 1.13 2.66
C ARG A 102 -11.73 -0.12 1.84
N ARG A 103 -11.52 -1.25 2.52
CA ARG A 103 -11.53 -2.57 1.88
C ARG A 103 -12.86 -2.80 1.14
N GLY A 104 -12.78 -3.10 -0.15
CA GLY A 104 -13.92 -3.58 -0.92
C GLY A 104 -13.94 -5.10 -0.99
N ARG A 105 -14.36 -5.65 -2.12
CA ARG A 105 -14.40 -7.09 -2.37
C ARG A 105 -13.33 -7.43 -3.41
N ASN A 106 -12.73 -8.61 -3.29
CA ASN A 106 -11.72 -9.12 -4.23
C ASN A 106 -10.52 -8.17 -4.37
N LEU A 107 -9.80 -7.96 -3.26
CA LEU A 107 -8.62 -7.10 -3.25
C LEU A 107 -7.53 -7.66 -4.18
N SER A 108 -6.89 -6.77 -4.92
CA SER A 108 -5.74 -7.08 -5.76
C SER A 108 -4.77 -5.90 -5.79
N LEU A 109 -4.25 -5.52 -4.62
CA LEU A 109 -3.40 -4.33 -4.48
C LEU A 109 -2.07 -4.57 -5.16
N ALA A 110 -1.44 -5.73 -4.91
CA ALA A 110 -0.13 -6.04 -5.45
C ALA A 110 -0.09 -6.04 -6.99
N ARG A 111 -1.23 -6.32 -7.64
CA ARG A 111 -1.36 -6.27 -9.09
C ARG A 111 -1.45 -4.86 -9.65
N HIS A 112 -2.12 -3.97 -8.94
CA HIS A 112 -2.54 -2.66 -9.46
C HIS A 112 -1.71 -1.50 -8.89
N LEU A 113 -1.10 -1.65 -7.72
CA LEU A 113 -0.28 -0.64 -7.05
C LEU A 113 1.21 -0.92 -7.28
N ALA A 114 1.57 -1.05 -8.54
CA ALA A 114 2.91 -1.40 -9.01
C ALA A 114 3.31 -0.51 -10.18
N ASP A 115 4.58 -0.11 -10.23
CA ASP A 115 5.13 0.66 -11.37
C ASP A 115 5.32 -0.23 -12.60
N ASN A 116 5.77 -1.46 -12.36
CA ASN A 116 5.84 -2.52 -13.35
C ASN A 116 4.97 -3.70 -12.91
N PRO A 117 4.41 -4.50 -13.85
CA PRO A 117 3.67 -5.70 -13.50
C PRO A 117 4.50 -6.62 -12.59
N GLY A 118 4.07 -6.79 -11.34
CA GLY A 118 4.74 -7.65 -10.38
C GLY A 118 5.60 -6.96 -9.32
N ASP A 119 5.79 -5.64 -9.42
CA ASP A 119 6.62 -4.86 -8.48
C ASP A 119 5.75 -3.95 -7.60
N PRO A 120 4.95 -4.49 -6.68
CA PRO A 120 4.09 -3.68 -5.83
C PRO A 120 4.89 -2.81 -4.86
N GLU A 121 4.47 -1.55 -4.77
CA GLU A 121 5.01 -0.60 -3.79
C GLU A 121 3.90 0.28 -3.23
N PHE A 122 3.55 0.04 -1.96
CA PHE A 122 2.58 0.86 -1.26
C PHE A 122 2.74 0.76 0.26
N VAL A 123 2.26 1.79 0.95
CA VAL A 123 2.20 1.84 2.41
C VAL A 123 0.79 2.11 2.87
N THR A 124 0.38 1.36 3.88
CA THR A 124 -0.92 1.50 4.53
C THR A 124 -0.74 1.90 5.99
N MET A 125 -1.63 2.73 6.52
CA MET A 125 -1.55 3.24 7.89
C MET A 125 -2.94 3.26 8.52
N SER A 126 -2.99 2.99 9.83
CA SER A 126 -4.23 3.15 10.60
C SER A 126 -4.72 4.59 10.56
N VAL A 127 -6.04 4.79 10.66
CA VAL A 127 -6.66 6.13 10.65
C VAL A 127 -6.31 6.97 11.88
N ASP A 128 -5.76 6.37 12.94
CA ASP A 128 -5.22 7.07 14.10
C ASP A 128 -3.72 7.40 13.96
N GLY A 129 -3.08 7.00 12.85
CA GLY A 129 -1.70 7.31 12.52
C GLY A 129 -0.64 6.56 13.29
N ARG A 130 -1.00 5.49 14.02
CA ARG A 130 -0.09 4.81 14.97
C ARG A 130 0.66 3.63 14.39
N VAL A 131 0.07 2.93 13.42
CA VAL A 131 0.67 1.71 12.87
C VAL A 131 0.68 1.73 11.36
N VAL A 132 1.72 1.15 10.80
CA VAL A 132 2.02 1.13 9.37
C VAL A 132 2.31 -0.29 8.92
N CYS A 133 1.74 -0.68 7.78
CA CYS A 133 2.07 -1.90 7.06
C CYS A 133 2.46 -1.52 5.63
N GLY A 134 3.72 -1.73 5.28
CA GLY A 134 4.29 -1.44 3.97
C GLY A 134 4.53 -2.69 3.14
N VAL A 135 4.47 -2.53 1.82
CA VAL A 135 4.81 -3.54 0.82
C VAL A 135 5.86 -2.93 -0.09
N THR A 136 7.03 -3.55 -0.19
CA THR A 136 8.14 -3.13 -1.06
C THR A 136 8.61 -4.28 -1.92
N SER A 137 9.00 -3.97 -3.15
CA SER A 137 9.61 -4.93 -4.06
C SER A 137 11.12 -4.86 -3.91
N GLU A 138 11.72 -5.94 -3.42
CA GLU A 138 13.18 -6.06 -3.28
C GLU A 138 13.74 -6.92 -4.42
N GLU A 139 15.06 -7.14 -4.45
CA GLU A 139 15.75 -7.84 -5.55
C GLU A 139 15.25 -9.29 -5.78
N TYR A 140 14.80 -9.98 -4.72
CA TYR A 140 14.47 -11.42 -4.76
C TYR A 140 13.06 -11.76 -4.26
N ASP A 141 12.43 -10.85 -3.55
CA ASP A 141 11.16 -11.07 -2.88
C ASP A 141 10.41 -9.75 -2.69
N VAL A 142 9.10 -9.86 -2.48
CA VAL A 142 8.29 -8.76 -1.96
C VAL A 142 8.32 -8.83 -0.44
N TRP A 143 8.61 -7.70 0.20
CA TRP A 143 8.65 -7.57 1.64
C TRP A 143 7.35 -6.95 2.15
N ILE A 144 6.78 -7.56 3.19
CA ILE A 144 5.73 -6.96 4.00
C ILE A 144 6.38 -6.54 5.32
N VAL A 145 6.33 -5.25 5.63
CA VAL A 145 7.02 -4.65 6.79
C VAL A 145 6.00 -3.99 7.70
N GLU A 146 6.02 -4.34 8.98
CA GLU A 146 5.24 -3.64 10.01
C GLU A 146 6.08 -2.55 10.71
N ALA A 147 5.44 -1.47 11.11
CA ALA A 147 6.05 -0.43 11.94
C ALA A 147 5.02 0.25 12.83
N SER A 148 5.48 0.78 13.96
CA SER A 148 4.72 1.71 14.80
C SER A 148 5.31 3.11 14.66
N LEU A 149 4.43 4.11 14.61
CA LEU A 149 4.80 5.52 14.63
C LEU A 149 4.53 6.06 16.04
N ALA A 150 5.56 6.67 16.64
CA ALA A 150 5.52 7.23 17.99
C ALA A 150 4.91 8.63 18.02
#